data_AF-A0A2W6CE74-F1
#
_entry.id   AF-A0A2W6CE74-F1
#
_cell.length_a   1.000
_cell.length_b   1.000
_cell.length_c   1.000
_cell.angle_alpha   90.00
_cell.angle_beta   90.00
_cell.angle_gamma   90.00
#
_symmetry.space_group_name_H-M   'P 1'
#
loop_
_entity.id
_entity.type
_entity.pdbx_description
1 polymer ?
#
loop_
_entity_poly.entity_id
_entity_poly.type
_entity_poly.pdbx_seq_one_letter_code
_entity_poly.pdbx_strand_id
1 'polypeptide(L)'
;MGRRLARLTLNLYPLGFRRRYGEEMRALLDDGPTRLSTSLDLLRGAFAAHVRPPNGLADCVELRDRLRASTSGVLACWVAFAAAGFGFYKTTEDSPFSAAGRAHPVLGAAHVAVQLLAIVASCAVVAGALPLLMAALGPARRQPRLRRLVALPILAVVVFVALTGLLVWIAHSHSLRTNAAHGAFIAWILAGLVCGAVCAVASRKALFAVSVDPRRLTSALACGTLVTAAMVAIALAAALYAIALQLDASRLAATSNGPLGNTSTAFMLIVQVTVMLGAGALATTTTLRGWRGVRRAA
;
A
#
# COMPACT_ATOMS: atom_id res chain seq x y z
N MET A 1 -25.37 6.36 -13.81
CA MET A 1 -24.05 6.38 -13.13
C MET A 1 -24.07 5.66 -11.77
N GLY A 2 -25.10 5.84 -10.93
CA GLY A 2 -25.21 5.23 -9.59
C GLY A 2 -25.09 3.69 -9.54
N ARG A 3 -25.76 2.94 -10.43
CA ARG A 3 -25.67 1.47 -10.47
C ARG A 3 -24.25 0.92 -10.64
N ARG A 4 -23.46 1.50 -11.55
CA ARG A 4 -22.06 1.07 -11.76
C ARG A 4 -21.21 1.35 -10.53
N LEU A 5 -21.38 2.51 -9.90
CA LEU A 5 -20.71 2.85 -8.65
C LEU A 5 -21.09 1.88 -7.53
N ALA A 6 -22.38 1.63 -7.30
CA ALA A 6 -22.85 0.69 -6.28
C ALA A 6 -22.31 -0.73 -6.48
N ARG A 7 -22.31 -1.24 -7.72
CA ARG A 7 -21.70 -2.54 -8.06
C ARG A 7 -20.20 -2.55 -7.81
N LEU A 8 -19.49 -1.44 -8.05
CA LEU A 8 -18.07 -1.33 -7.71
C LEU A 8 -17.86 -1.34 -6.19
N THR A 9 -18.75 -0.70 -5.42
CA THR A 9 -18.70 -0.68 -3.95
C THR A 9 -18.82 -2.07 -3.34
N LEU A 10 -19.59 -2.98 -3.96
CA LEU A 10 -19.67 -4.38 -3.53
C LEU A 10 -18.31 -5.09 -3.54
N ASN A 11 -17.36 -4.66 -4.36
CA ASN A 11 -16.03 -5.26 -4.38
C ASN A 11 -15.19 -4.90 -3.14
N LEU A 12 -15.60 -3.87 -2.38
CA LEU A 12 -14.95 -3.45 -1.15
C LEU A 12 -15.34 -4.31 0.05
N TYR A 13 -16.45 -5.05 -0.02
CA TYR A 13 -16.85 -5.97 1.04
C TYR A 13 -15.85 -7.11 1.24
N PRO A 14 -15.71 -7.63 2.47
CA PRO A 14 -14.89 -8.82 2.75
C PRO A 14 -15.25 -10.00 1.85
N LEU A 15 -14.25 -10.84 1.53
CA LEU A 15 -14.42 -11.93 0.56
C LEU A 15 -15.49 -12.95 0.98
N GLY A 16 -15.56 -13.30 2.26
CA GLY A 16 -16.62 -14.18 2.79
C GLY A 16 -18.01 -13.58 2.61
N PHE A 17 -18.17 -12.28 2.89
CA PHE A 17 -19.44 -11.57 2.70
C PHE A 17 -19.85 -11.60 1.22
N ARG A 18 -18.92 -11.30 0.32
CA ARG A 18 -19.17 -11.34 -1.13
C ARG A 18 -19.53 -12.73 -1.64
N ARG A 19 -18.98 -13.80 -1.05
CA ARG A 19 -19.33 -15.18 -1.41
C ARG A 19 -20.74 -15.54 -0.96
N ARG A 20 -21.11 -15.11 0.25
CA ARG A 20 -22.40 -15.47 0.85
C ARG A 20 -23.54 -14.61 0.32
N TYR A 21 -23.38 -13.29 0.33
CA TYR A 21 -24.44 -12.31 0.08
C TYR A 21 -24.24 -11.52 -1.21
N GLY A 22 -23.19 -11.80 -1.99
CA GLY A 22 -22.84 -10.99 -3.16
C GLY A 22 -23.87 -11.03 -4.27
N GLU A 23 -24.47 -12.19 -4.55
CA GLU A 23 -25.54 -12.31 -5.56
C GLU A 23 -26.83 -11.66 -5.08
N GLU A 24 -27.25 -11.92 -3.85
CA GLU A 24 -28.43 -11.29 -3.25
C GLU A 24 -28.33 -9.76 -3.26
N MET A 25 -27.16 -9.22 -2.87
CA MET A 25 -26.94 -7.77 -2.87
C MET A 25 -26.89 -7.20 -4.29
N ARG A 26 -26.46 -7.96 -5.30
CA ARG A 26 -26.53 -7.52 -6.71
C ARG A 26 -27.97 -7.52 -7.21
N ALA A 27 -28.75 -8.56 -6.90
CA ALA A 27 -30.17 -8.62 -7.24
C ALA A 27 -30.93 -7.43 -6.63
N LEU A 28 -30.71 -7.14 -5.35
CA LEU A 28 -31.30 -5.98 -4.68
C LEU A 28 -30.93 -4.63 -5.32
N LEU A 29 -29.69 -4.49 -5.80
CA LEU A 29 -29.25 -3.29 -6.52
C LEU A 29 -29.81 -3.18 -7.94
N ASP A 30 -30.16 -4.31 -8.54
CA ASP A 30 -30.74 -4.37 -9.87
C ASP A 30 -32.24 -4.05 -9.83
N ASP A 31 -32.93 -4.49 -8.78
CA ASP A 31 -34.36 -4.25 -8.54
C ASP A 31 -34.66 -2.85 -7.96
N GLY A 32 -33.70 -2.25 -7.23
CA GLY A 32 -33.88 -0.96 -6.55
C GLY A 32 -33.42 0.29 -7.32
N PRO A 33 -33.96 1.49 -6.98
CA PRO A 33 -33.43 2.77 -7.45
C PRO A 33 -32.09 3.08 -6.76
N THR A 34 -30.98 3.07 -7.51
CA THR A 34 -29.65 3.40 -6.95
C THR A 34 -29.42 4.91 -6.90
N ARG A 35 -29.42 5.48 -5.69
CA ARG A 35 -29.04 6.88 -5.43
C ARG A 35 -27.58 6.97 -4.95
N LEU A 36 -27.01 8.17 -4.94
CA LEU A 36 -25.67 8.41 -4.37
C LEU A 36 -25.60 8.01 -2.88
N SER A 37 -26.70 8.22 -2.13
CA SER A 37 -26.84 7.75 -0.76
C SER A 37 -26.65 6.24 -0.64
N THR A 38 -27.19 5.44 -1.57
CA THR A 38 -27.00 3.99 -1.60
C THR A 38 -25.52 3.61 -1.72
N SER A 39 -24.73 4.34 -2.51
CA SER A 39 -23.29 4.09 -2.62
C SER A 39 -22.55 4.44 -1.31
N LEU A 40 -22.95 5.52 -0.62
CA LEU A 40 -22.39 5.89 0.68
C LEU A 40 -22.75 4.87 1.77
N ASP A 41 -24.00 4.39 1.78
CA ASP A 41 -24.45 3.35 2.70
C ASP A 41 -23.72 2.03 2.46
N LEU A 42 -23.50 1.63 1.20
CA LEU A 42 -22.69 0.47 0.85
C LEU A 42 -21.22 0.65 1.26
N LEU A 43 -20.65 1.86 1.13
CA LEU A 43 -19.29 2.15 1.60
C LEU A 43 -19.20 2.01 3.12
N ARG A 44 -20.17 2.59 3.84
CA ARG A 44 -20.26 2.47 5.30
C ARG A 44 -20.46 1.02 5.73
N GLY A 45 -21.31 0.27 5.03
CA GLY A 45 -21.55 -1.14 5.27
C GLY A 45 -20.32 -2.02 4.99
N ALA A 46 -19.59 -1.74 3.91
CA ALA A 46 -18.33 -2.42 3.61
C ALA A 46 -17.30 -2.16 4.72
N PHE A 47 -17.17 -0.92 5.17
CA PHE A 47 -16.29 -0.54 6.27
C PHE A 47 -16.70 -1.26 7.57
N ALA A 48 -17.99 -1.21 7.93
CA ALA A 48 -18.52 -1.89 9.11
C ALA A 48 -18.26 -3.40 9.07
N ALA A 49 -18.41 -4.04 7.91
CA ALA A 49 -18.14 -5.46 7.72
C ALA A 49 -16.65 -5.83 7.89
N HIS A 50 -15.72 -4.89 7.65
CA HIS A 50 -14.29 -5.09 7.95
C HIS A 50 -13.97 -4.94 9.43
N VAL A 51 -14.65 -4.03 10.13
CA VAL A 51 -14.47 -3.76 11.57
C VAL A 51 -15.12 -4.84 12.43
N ARG A 52 -16.36 -5.22 12.10
CA ARG A 52 -17.16 -6.25 12.80
C ARG A 52 -17.58 -7.33 11.80
N PRO A 53 -16.68 -8.28 11.46
CA PRO A 53 -17.03 -9.37 10.56
C PRO A 53 -18.14 -10.23 11.20
N PRO A 54 -19.26 -10.46 10.49
CA PRO A 54 -20.33 -11.33 10.99
C PRO A 54 -19.82 -12.74 11.34
N ASN A 55 -20.35 -13.31 12.42
CA ASN A 55 -20.00 -14.66 12.87
C ASN A 55 -20.31 -15.70 11.76
N GLY A 56 -19.47 -16.73 11.62
CA GLY A 56 -19.63 -17.81 10.63
C GLY A 56 -19.15 -17.50 9.21
N LEU A 57 -18.98 -16.22 8.82
CA LEU A 57 -18.49 -15.87 7.46
C LEU A 57 -17.05 -16.30 7.19
N ALA A 58 -16.27 -16.51 8.26
CA ALA A 58 -14.93 -17.04 8.14
C ALA A 58 -14.99 -18.42 7.46
N ASP A 59 -15.87 -19.30 7.92
CA ASP A 59 -15.86 -20.72 7.55
C ASP A 59 -16.31 -20.93 6.10
N CYS A 60 -16.97 -19.94 5.49
CA CYS A 60 -17.29 -19.89 4.06
C CYS A 60 -16.07 -19.63 3.13
N VAL A 61 -14.88 -19.37 3.67
CA VAL A 61 -13.69 -19.03 2.87
C VAL A 61 -12.62 -20.10 3.03
N GLU A 62 -12.33 -20.78 1.91
CA GLU A 62 -11.23 -21.73 1.77
C GLU A 62 -9.89 -21.12 2.21
N LEU A 63 -9.04 -21.95 2.84
CA LEU A 63 -7.72 -21.54 3.33
C LEU A 63 -6.89 -20.84 2.24
N ARG A 64 -6.88 -21.38 1.02
CA ARG A 64 -6.11 -20.84 -0.11
C ARG A 64 -6.51 -19.40 -0.41
N ASP A 65 -7.80 -19.09 -0.43
CA ASP A 65 -8.29 -17.75 -0.75
C ASP A 65 -8.07 -16.76 0.39
N ARG A 66 -8.07 -17.24 1.64
CA ARG A 66 -7.65 -16.42 2.79
C ARG A 66 -6.18 -16.04 2.70
N LEU A 67 -5.31 -16.98 2.37
CA LEU A 67 -3.88 -16.71 2.18
C LEU A 67 -3.67 -15.70 1.04
N ARG A 68 -4.28 -15.93 -0.13
CA ARG A 68 -4.23 -15.00 -1.27
C ARG A 68 -4.74 -13.60 -0.90
N ALA A 69 -5.85 -13.52 -0.18
CA ALA A 69 -6.42 -12.24 0.27
C ALA A 69 -5.51 -11.53 1.26
N SER A 70 -4.87 -12.26 2.18
CA SER A 70 -3.96 -11.71 3.18
C SER A 70 -2.66 -11.21 2.53
N THR A 71 -2.01 -12.04 1.70
CA THR A 71 -0.78 -11.65 0.99
C THR A 71 -1.00 -10.46 0.06
N SER A 72 -2.09 -10.44 -0.72
CA SER A 72 -2.43 -9.29 -1.56
C SER A 72 -2.85 -8.05 -0.76
N GLY A 73 -3.46 -8.24 0.41
CA GLY A 73 -3.80 -7.18 1.34
C GLY A 73 -2.57 -6.49 1.90
N VAL A 74 -1.57 -7.26 2.36
CA VAL A 74 -0.28 -6.73 2.82
C VAL A 74 0.42 -5.96 1.70
N LEU A 75 0.45 -6.50 0.48
CA LEU A 75 1.04 -5.80 -0.68
C LEU A 75 0.35 -4.46 -0.95
N ALA A 76 -0.98 -4.41 -0.89
CA ALA A 76 -1.73 -3.17 -1.08
C ALA A 76 -1.44 -2.15 0.04
N CYS A 77 -1.32 -2.60 1.29
CA CYS A 77 -0.94 -1.74 2.41
C CYS A 77 0.50 -1.23 2.25
N TRP A 78 1.43 -2.08 1.79
CA TRP A 78 2.81 -1.71 1.50
C TRP A 78 2.89 -0.61 0.43
N VAL A 79 2.10 -0.68 -0.64
CA VAL A 79 2.06 0.37 -1.68
C VAL A 79 1.65 1.72 -1.09
N ALA A 80 0.58 1.76 -0.29
CA ALA A 80 0.12 3.00 0.35
C ALA A 80 1.15 3.52 1.36
N PHE A 81 1.78 2.61 2.11
CA PHE A 81 2.81 2.92 3.08
C PHE A 81 4.08 3.48 2.42
N ALA A 82 4.52 2.88 1.31
CA ALA A 82 5.68 3.34 0.55
C ALA A 82 5.47 4.77 0.02
N ALA A 83 4.25 5.11 -0.43
CA ALA A 83 3.93 6.49 -0.83
C ALA A 83 4.14 7.50 0.32
N ALA A 84 3.70 7.16 1.54
CA ALA A 84 3.98 7.97 2.73
C ALA A 84 5.48 7.99 3.08
N GLY A 85 6.19 6.86 2.90
CA GLY A 85 7.64 6.74 3.10
C GLY A 85 8.46 7.63 2.17
N PHE A 86 8.11 7.68 0.89
CA PHE A 86 8.72 8.62 -0.06
C PHE A 86 8.44 10.07 0.33
N GLY A 87 7.22 10.36 0.81
CA GLY A 87 6.90 11.67 1.38
C GLY A 87 7.80 12.02 2.57
N PHE A 88 8.00 11.09 3.51
CA PHE A 88 8.88 11.27 4.66
C PHE A 88 10.33 11.54 4.22
N TYR A 89 10.85 10.76 3.29
CA TYR A 89 12.20 10.96 2.77
C TYR A 89 12.34 12.33 2.10
N LYS A 90 11.38 12.70 1.25
CA LYS A 90 11.37 14.01 0.58
C LYS A 90 11.26 15.18 1.57
N THR A 91 10.53 15.01 2.68
CA THR A 91 10.42 16.04 3.73
C THR A 91 11.71 16.20 4.54
N THR A 92 12.59 15.20 4.53
CA THR A 92 13.76 15.15 5.43
C THR A 92 15.11 15.07 4.71
N GLU A 93 15.13 15.16 3.38
CA GLU A 93 16.34 15.00 2.57
C GLU A 93 17.25 16.26 2.55
N ASP A 94 16.73 17.45 2.87
CA ASP A 94 17.52 18.67 2.74
C ASP A 94 18.66 18.76 3.76
N SER A 95 19.73 19.48 3.38
CA SER A 95 20.94 19.66 4.19
C SER A 95 20.70 20.05 5.65
N PRO A 96 19.75 20.96 5.99
CA PRO A 96 19.48 21.29 7.39
C PRO A 96 19.00 20.10 8.24
N PHE A 97 18.24 19.17 7.67
CA PHE A 97 17.77 17.97 8.37
C PHE A 97 18.92 16.97 8.58
N SER A 98 19.80 16.84 7.59
CA SER A 98 21.03 16.05 7.71
C SER A 98 21.97 16.62 8.79
N ALA A 99 22.08 17.94 8.89
CA ALA A 99 22.86 18.60 9.94
C ALA A 99 22.24 18.36 11.33
N ALA A 100 20.92 18.50 11.46
CA ALA A 100 20.21 18.19 12.70
C ALA A 100 20.37 16.72 13.12
N GLY A 101 20.32 15.78 12.17
CA GLY A 101 20.55 14.36 12.44
C GLY A 101 21.96 14.04 12.96
N ARG A 102 22.97 14.83 12.58
CA ARG A 102 24.33 14.72 13.13
C ARG A 102 24.46 15.36 14.52
N ALA A 103 23.72 16.43 14.78
CA ALA A 103 23.74 17.13 16.06
C ALA A 103 22.92 16.40 17.15
N HIS A 104 21.85 15.71 16.77
CA HIS A 104 20.93 15.02 17.68
C HIS A 104 20.87 13.52 17.35
N PRO A 105 21.51 12.65 18.17
CA PRO A 105 21.64 11.21 17.87
C PRO A 105 20.30 10.50 17.65
N VAL A 106 19.23 10.89 18.35
CA VAL A 106 17.90 10.28 18.22
C VAL A 106 17.33 10.53 16.82
N LEU A 107 17.48 11.74 16.27
CA LEU A 107 17.05 12.08 14.91
C LEU A 107 17.82 11.27 13.87
N GLY A 108 19.14 11.23 13.99
CA GLY A 108 20.00 10.45 13.09
C GLY A 108 19.66 8.95 13.11
N ALA A 109 19.57 8.36 14.32
CA ALA A 109 19.27 6.95 14.50
C ALA A 109 17.88 6.58 13.98
N ALA A 110 16.85 7.38 14.25
CA ALA A 110 15.50 7.14 13.76
C ALA A 110 15.44 7.20 12.23
N HIS A 111 16.10 8.18 11.62
CA HIS A 111 16.16 8.31 10.15
C HIS A 111 16.87 7.12 9.49
N VAL A 112 18.02 6.68 10.04
CA VAL A 112 18.74 5.49 9.56
C VAL A 112 17.90 4.22 9.75
N ALA A 113 17.21 4.08 10.88
CA ALA A 113 16.33 2.93 11.13
C ALA A 113 15.21 2.83 10.09
N VAL A 114 14.57 3.95 9.72
CA VAL A 114 13.57 4.01 8.65
C VAL A 114 14.16 3.49 7.33
N GLN A 115 15.37 3.92 6.95
CA GLN A 115 16.01 3.49 5.70
C GLN A 115 16.33 1.98 5.70
N LEU A 116 16.98 1.47 6.75
CA LEU A 116 17.35 0.06 6.86
C LEU A 116 16.12 -0.85 6.84
N LEU A 117 15.08 -0.49 7.60
CA LEU A 117 13.83 -1.25 7.63
C LEU A 117 13.09 -1.19 6.29
N ALA A 118 13.15 -0.08 5.57
CA ALA A 118 12.56 0.03 4.23
C ALA A 118 13.27 -0.89 3.23
N ILE A 119 14.60 -1.04 3.32
CA ILE A 119 15.37 -2.01 2.53
C ILE A 119 14.95 -3.44 2.88
N VAL A 120 14.89 -3.78 4.18
CA VAL A 120 14.46 -5.11 4.64
C VAL A 120 13.04 -5.44 4.14
N ALA A 121 12.10 -4.52 4.28
CA ALA A 121 10.73 -4.68 3.81
C ALA A 121 10.68 -4.88 2.29
N SER A 122 11.44 -4.09 1.52
CA SER A 122 11.50 -4.21 0.06
C SER A 122 12.05 -5.57 -0.37
N CYS A 123 13.14 -6.03 0.25
CA CYS A 123 13.70 -7.37 0.03
C CYS A 123 12.68 -8.47 0.36
N ALA A 124 11.94 -8.33 1.47
CA ALA A 124 10.91 -9.27 1.86
C ALA A 124 9.73 -9.30 0.86
N VAL A 125 9.32 -8.16 0.31
CA VAL A 125 8.32 -8.08 -0.76
C VAL A 125 8.79 -8.85 -2.00
N VAL A 126 10.03 -8.63 -2.44
CA VAL A 126 10.61 -9.33 -3.60
C VAL A 126 10.69 -10.84 -3.34
N ALA A 127 11.21 -11.24 -2.18
CA ALA A 127 11.33 -12.65 -1.78
C ALA A 127 9.96 -13.36 -1.73
N GLY A 128 8.91 -12.68 -1.26
CA GLY A 128 7.55 -13.22 -1.23
C GLY A 128 6.87 -13.24 -2.61
N ALA A 129 7.15 -12.25 -3.47
CA ALA A 129 6.52 -12.13 -4.78
C ALA A 129 7.17 -13.03 -5.84
N LEU A 130 8.49 -13.24 -5.80
CA LEU A 130 9.24 -13.94 -6.83
C LEU A 130 8.75 -15.38 -7.07
N PRO A 131 8.54 -16.24 -6.05
CA PRO A 131 8.03 -17.59 -6.26
C PRO A 131 6.61 -17.61 -6.84
N LEU A 132 5.80 -16.60 -6.52
CA LEU A 132 4.44 -16.46 -7.04
C LEU A 132 4.45 -16.03 -8.51
N LEU A 133 5.34 -15.10 -8.88
CA LEU A 133 5.55 -14.69 -10.27
C LEU A 133 6.02 -15.87 -11.12
N MET A 134 7.02 -16.63 -10.64
CA MET A 134 7.49 -17.84 -11.34
C MET A 134 6.37 -18.86 -11.55
N ALA A 135 5.51 -19.06 -10.55
CA ALA A 135 4.36 -19.95 -10.66
C ALA A 135 3.33 -19.45 -11.70
N ALA A 136 3.17 -18.14 -11.85
CA ALA A 136 2.24 -17.53 -12.79
C ALA A 136 2.76 -17.51 -14.25
N LEU A 137 4.09 -17.51 -14.45
CA LEU A 137 4.70 -17.43 -15.78
C LEU A 137 4.37 -18.64 -16.68
N GLY A 138 4.33 -19.85 -16.11
CA GLY A 138 3.99 -21.07 -16.86
C GLY A 138 2.59 -20.98 -17.50
N PRO A 139 1.52 -20.80 -16.72
CA PRO A 139 0.17 -20.60 -17.24
C PRO A 139 0.03 -19.36 -18.12
N ALA A 140 0.77 -18.27 -17.84
CA ALA A 140 0.73 -17.04 -18.64
C ALA A 140 1.19 -17.24 -20.09
N ARG A 141 2.06 -18.22 -20.36
CA ARG A 141 2.46 -18.56 -21.74
C ARG A 141 1.30 -19.08 -22.58
N ARG A 142 0.34 -19.77 -21.96
CA ARG A 142 -0.82 -20.39 -22.64
C ARG A 142 -2.06 -19.49 -22.65
N GLN A 143 -2.16 -18.53 -21.73
CA GLN A 143 -3.35 -17.70 -21.55
C GLN A 143 -3.03 -16.20 -21.72
N PRO A 144 -3.44 -15.55 -22.82
CA PRO A 144 -3.07 -14.16 -23.11
C PRO A 144 -3.61 -13.17 -22.08
N ARG A 145 -4.76 -13.46 -21.47
CA ARG A 145 -5.35 -12.65 -20.40
C ARG A 145 -4.46 -12.65 -19.15
N LEU A 146 -3.92 -13.80 -18.77
CA LEU A 146 -3.02 -13.92 -17.63
C LEU A 146 -1.66 -13.29 -17.92
N ARG A 147 -1.15 -13.42 -19.15
CA ARG A 147 0.07 -12.72 -19.60
C ARG A 147 -0.01 -11.22 -19.38
N ARG A 148 -1.14 -10.60 -19.76
CA ARG A 148 -1.38 -9.17 -19.50
C ARG A 148 -1.38 -8.85 -18.00
N LEU A 149 -2.01 -9.68 -17.16
CA LEU A 149 -2.06 -9.47 -15.70
C LEU A 149 -0.68 -9.58 -15.03
N VAL A 150 0.17 -10.51 -15.49
CA VAL A 150 1.54 -10.70 -14.96
C VAL A 150 2.49 -9.62 -15.48
N ALA A 151 2.33 -9.16 -16.72
CA ALA A 151 3.15 -8.11 -17.29
C ALA A 151 2.84 -6.71 -16.73
N LEU A 152 1.60 -6.46 -16.28
CA LEU A 152 1.16 -5.12 -15.87
C LEU A 152 1.93 -4.55 -14.66
N PRO A 153 2.20 -5.31 -13.57
CA PRO A 153 3.06 -4.84 -12.49
C PRO A 153 4.49 -4.52 -12.95
N ILE A 154 5.07 -5.37 -13.81
CA ILE A 154 6.43 -5.16 -14.35
C ILE A 154 6.46 -3.86 -15.17
N LEU A 155 5.49 -3.69 -16.07
CA LEU A 155 5.38 -2.49 -16.88
C LEU A 155 5.15 -1.24 -16.02
N ALA A 156 4.31 -1.32 -14.99
CA ALA A 156 4.06 -0.20 -14.09
C ALA A 156 5.34 0.23 -13.34
N VAL A 157 6.15 -0.73 -12.87
CA VAL A 157 7.45 -0.44 -12.27
C VAL A 157 8.41 0.20 -13.28
N VAL A 158 8.52 -0.36 -14.49
CA VAL A 158 9.39 0.17 -15.56
C VAL A 158 9.00 1.60 -15.94
N VAL A 159 7.70 1.86 -16.12
CA VAL A 159 7.18 3.20 -16.43
C VAL A 159 7.48 4.17 -15.30
N PHE A 160 7.27 3.78 -14.04
CA PHE A 160 7.56 4.66 -12.91
C PHE A 160 9.06 4.97 -12.77
N VAL A 161 9.93 3.97 -12.97
CA VAL A 161 11.39 4.16 -12.97
C VAL A 161 11.81 5.09 -14.11
N ALA A 162 11.27 4.89 -15.33
CA ALA A 162 11.56 5.76 -16.47
C ALA A 162 11.09 7.20 -16.23
N LEU A 163 9.89 7.40 -15.68
CA LEU A 163 9.38 8.73 -15.30
C LEU A 163 10.24 9.39 -14.23
N THR A 164 10.73 8.62 -13.25
CA THR A 164 11.63 9.12 -12.21
C THR A 164 12.97 9.54 -12.81
N GLY A 165 13.55 8.71 -13.69
CA GLY A 165 14.79 9.05 -14.40
C GLY A 165 14.64 10.30 -15.28
N LEU A 166 13.52 10.41 -15.99
CA LEU A 166 13.18 11.59 -16.78
C LEU A 166 13.06 12.85 -15.91
N LEU A 167 12.39 12.76 -14.77
CA LEU A 167 12.25 13.87 -13.83
C LEU A 167 13.62 14.34 -13.31
N VAL A 168 14.47 13.40 -12.88
CA VAL A 168 15.83 13.68 -12.41
C VAL A 168 16.68 14.31 -13.51
N TRP A 169 16.60 13.78 -14.74
CA TRP A 169 17.34 14.31 -15.88
C TRP A 169 16.92 15.75 -16.22
N ILE A 170 15.62 16.04 -16.26
CA ILE A 170 15.10 17.40 -16.49
C ILE A 170 15.53 18.34 -15.36
N ALA A 171 15.41 17.90 -14.11
CA ALA A 171 15.80 18.70 -12.95
C ALA A 171 17.30 19.06 -12.94
N HIS A 172 18.14 18.20 -13.52
CA HIS A 172 19.58 18.44 -13.63
C HIS A 172 19.97 19.27 -14.86
N SER A 173 19.23 19.14 -15.97
CA SER A 173 19.55 19.80 -17.26
C SER A 173 18.93 21.18 -17.42
N HIS A 174 17.82 21.46 -16.73
CA HIS A 174 17.08 22.71 -16.89
C HIS A 174 16.72 23.34 -15.55
N SER A 175 16.92 24.66 -15.44
CA SER A 175 16.31 25.48 -14.40
C SER A 175 14.81 25.61 -14.69
N LEU A 176 14.04 24.60 -14.30
CA LEU A 176 12.58 24.66 -14.39
C LEU A 176 12.07 25.89 -13.62
N ARG A 177 11.16 26.65 -14.24
CA ARG A 177 10.37 27.66 -13.51
C ARG A 177 9.69 26.98 -12.33
N THR A 178 9.66 27.64 -11.19
CA THR A 178 9.12 27.10 -9.92
C THR A 178 7.77 26.43 -10.10
N ASN A 179 6.83 27.04 -10.82
CA ASN A 179 5.50 26.47 -11.06
C ASN A 179 5.53 25.17 -11.91
N ALA A 180 6.42 25.09 -12.90
CA ALA A 180 6.57 23.90 -13.73
C ALA A 180 7.17 22.72 -12.94
N ALA A 181 8.13 23.00 -12.06
CA ALA A 181 8.71 22.00 -11.16
C ALA A 181 7.66 21.41 -10.20
N HIS A 182 6.81 22.26 -9.61
CA HIS A 182 5.69 21.80 -8.76
C HIS A 182 4.70 20.92 -9.55
N GLY A 183 4.31 21.35 -10.74
CA GLY A 183 3.41 20.58 -11.60
C GLY A 183 3.98 19.20 -11.97
N ALA A 184 5.25 19.15 -12.37
CA ALA A 184 5.95 17.91 -12.71
C ALA A 184 6.05 16.96 -11.50
N PHE A 185 6.32 17.50 -10.31
CA PHE A 185 6.41 16.72 -9.09
C PHE A 185 5.05 16.16 -8.64
N ILE A 186 3.97 16.95 -8.71
CA ILE A 186 2.61 16.45 -8.45
C ILE A 186 2.25 15.34 -9.44
N ALA A 187 2.54 15.55 -10.74
CA ALA A 187 2.32 14.52 -11.76
C ALA A 187 3.10 13.24 -11.46
N TRP A 188 4.35 13.36 -10.99
CA TRP A 188 5.17 12.22 -10.58
C TRP A 188 4.59 11.46 -9.38
N ILE A 189 4.10 12.16 -8.35
CA ILE A 189 3.40 11.53 -7.22
C ILE A 189 2.16 10.76 -7.71
N LEU A 190 1.33 11.41 -8.52
CA LEU A 190 0.11 10.80 -9.05
C LEU A 190 0.43 9.56 -9.91
N ALA A 191 1.47 9.64 -10.74
CA ALA A 191 1.94 8.51 -11.52
C ALA A 191 2.41 7.36 -10.62
N GLY A 192 3.16 7.65 -9.54
CA GLY A 192 3.57 6.65 -8.55
C GLY A 192 2.39 5.96 -7.87
N LEU A 193 1.39 6.73 -7.44
CA LEU A 193 0.17 6.19 -6.83
C LEU A 193 -0.62 5.29 -7.80
N VAL A 194 -0.76 5.73 -9.05
CA VAL A 194 -1.43 4.94 -10.10
C VAL A 194 -0.65 3.65 -10.39
N CYS A 195 0.68 3.73 -10.56
CA CYS A 195 1.52 2.56 -10.81
C CYS A 195 1.44 1.57 -9.64
N GLY A 196 1.51 2.06 -8.40
CA GLY A 196 1.36 1.24 -7.19
C GLY A 196 0.00 0.55 -7.11
N ALA A 197 -1.08 1.29 -7.36
CA ALA A 197 -2.44 0.73 -7.36
C ALA A 197 -2.61 -0.34 -8.45
N VAL A 198 -2.07 -0.09 -9.65
CA VAL A 198 -2.04 -1.06 -10.76
C VAL A 198 -1.26 -2.31 -10.36
N CYS A 199 -0.07 -2.17 -9.77
CA CYS A 199 0.73 -3.28 -9.26
C CYS A 199 -0.06 -4.14 -8.27
N ALA A 200 -0.68 -3.53 -7.26
CA ALA A 200 -1.44 -4.25 -6.24
C ALA A 200 -2.67 -4.96 -6.83
N VAL A 201 -3.45 -4.28 -7.67
CA VAL A 201 -4.68 -4.83 -8.27
C VAL A 201 -4.38 -5.94 -9.27
N ALA A 202 -3.37 -5.75 -10.13
CA ALA A 202 -2.99 -6.73 -11.13
C ALA A 202 -2.38 -7.98 -10.48
N SER A 203 -1.49 -7.81 -9.50
CA SER A 203 -0.92 -8.91 -8.72
C SER A 203 -2.00 -9.71 -8.00
N ARG A 204 -2.98 -9.02 -7.39
CA ARG A 204 -4.14 -9.67 -6.78
C ARG A 204 -4.94 -10.47 -7.80
N LYS A 205 -5.31 -9.86 -8.94
CA LYS A 205 -6.07 -10.57 -9.99
C LYS A 205 -5.32 -11.79 -10.54
N ALA A 206 -4.01 -11.68 -10.76
CA ALA A 206 -3.17 -12.79 -11.20
C ALA A 206 -3.13 -13.91 -10.15
N LEU A 207 -2.95 -13.55 -8.87
CA LEU A 207 -2.87 -14.51 -7.77
C LEU A 207 -4.16 -15.33 -7.59
N PHE A 208 -5.31 -14.71 -7.83
CA PHE A 208 -6.61 -15.40 -7.80
C PHE A 208 -6.91 -16.20 -9.09
N ALA A 209 -6.24 -15.87 -10.21
CA ALA A 209 -6.42 -16.59 -11.48
C ALA A 209 -5.56 -17.86 -11.61
N VAL A 210 -4.48 -17.97 -10.82
CA VAL A 210 -3.53 -19.10 -10.90
C VAL A 210 -3.68 -20.04 -9.71
N SER A 211 -3.69 -21.35 -9.96
CA SER A 211 -3.58 -22.36 -8.91
C SER A 211 -2.17 -22.38 -8.34
N VAL A 212 -2.00 -21.93 -7.10
CA VAL A 212 -0.72 -21.90 -6.39
C VAL A 212 -0.78 -22.91 -5.23
N ASP A 213 0.30 -23.67 -5.06
CA ASP A 213 0.49 -24.57 -3.93
C ASP A 213 0.39 -23.79 -2.59
N PRO A 214 -0.43 -24.25 -1.62
CA PRO A 214 -0.50 -23.70 -0.28
C PRO A 214 0.87 -23.43 0.37
N ARG A 215 1.88 -24.28 0.15
CA ARG A 215 3.22 -24.09 0.73
C ARG A 215 3.87 -22.77 0.28
N ARG A 216 3.74 -22.44 -1.01
CA ARG A 216 4.25 -21.17 -1.57
C ARG A 216 3.48 -19.97 -1.05
N LEU A 217 2.16 -20.12 -0.86
CA LEU A 217 1.32 -19.07 -0.27
C LEU A 217 1.67 -18.81 1.20
N THR A 218 1.94 -19.85 1.98
CA THR A 218 2.37 -19.71 3.37
C THR A 218 3.76 -19.07 3.47
N SER A 219 4.70 -19.43 2.59
CA SER A 219 6.00 -18.75 2.49
C SER A 219 5.85 -17.27 2.12
N ALA A 220 4.99 -16.94 1.15
CA ALA A 220 4.69 -15.55 0.81
C ALA A 220 4.02 -14.79 1.96
N LEU A 221 3.17 -15.45 2.76
CA LEU A 221 2.59 -14.87 3.97
C LEU A 221 3.64 -14.65 5.07
N ALA A 222 4.63 -15.55 5.22
CA ALA A 222 5.74 -15.36 6.13
C ALA A 222 6.57 -14.13 5.74
N CYS A 223 6.90 -13.97 4.45
CA CYS A 223 7.51 -12.75 3.93
C CYS A 223 6.63 -11.52 4.19
N GLY A 224 5.32 -11.62 3.95
CA GLY A 224 4.37 -10.55 4.28
C GLY A 224 4.31 -10.20 5.77
N THR A 225 4.61 -11.16 6.66
CA THR A 225 4.71 -10.93 8.11
C THR A 225 5.94 -10.09 8.44
N LEU A 226 7.07 -10.38 7.80
CA LEU A 226 8.29 -9.56 7.92
C LEU A 226 8.05 -8.14 7.39
N VAL A 227 7.38 -7.98 6.25
CA VAL A 227 6.97 -6.67 5.71
C VAL A 227 6.07 -5.93 6.71
N THR A 228 5.09 -6.62 7.29
CA THR A 228 4.18 -6.03 8.28
C THR A 228 4.92 -5.55 9.52
N ALA A 229 5.83 -6.37 10.06
CA ALA A 229 6.65 -6.00 11.21
C ALA A 229 7.54 -4.79 10.90
N ALA A 230 8.17 -4.78 9.71
CA ALA A 230 8.97 -3.65 9.26
C ALA A 230 8.14 -2.38 9.09
N MET A 231 6.92 -2.44 8.54
CA MET A 231 6.01 -1.28 8.45
C MET A 231 5.69 -0.69 9.82
N VAL A 232 5.41 -1.53 10.83
CA VAL A 232 5.15 -1.07 12.20
C VAL A 232 6.40 -0.41 12.78
N ALA A 233 7.57 -1.04 12.63
CA ALA A 233 8.83 -0.49 13.12
C ALA A 233 9.21 0.84 12.43
N ILE A 234 9.01 0.95 11.11
CA ILE A 234 9.22 2.20 10.35
C ILE A 234 8.26 3.28 10.85
N ALA A 235 6.98 2.96 11.07
CA ALA A 235 6.00 3.94 11.55
C ALA A 235 6.38 4.47 12.94
N LEU A 236 6.84 3.59 13.84
CA LEU A 236 7.34 3.98 15.16
C LEU A 236 8.61 4.83 15.08
N ALA A 237 9.57 4.45 14.22
CA ALA A 237 10.79 5.23 14.01
C ALA A 237 10.49 6.61 13.40
N ALA A 238 9.57 6.69 12.44
CA ALA A 238 9.12 7.96 11.85
C ALA A 238 8.38 8.83 12.87
N ALA A 239 7.56 8.24 13.76
CA ALA A 239 6.92 8.95 14.86
C ALA A 239 7.95 9.49 15.86
N LEU A 240 8.95 8.68 16.23
CA LEU A 240 10.05 9.11 17.08
C LEU A 240 10.85 10.24 16.44
N TYR A 241 11.15 10.14 15.14
CA TYR A 241 11.79 11.21 14.38
C TYR A 241 10.97 12.51 14.43
N ALA A 242 9.66 12.42 14.16
CA ALA A 242 8.77 13.59 14.19
C ALA A 242 8.71 14.24 15.58
N ILE A 243 8.65 13.45 16.65
CA ILE A 243 8.67 13.95 18.04
C ILE A 243 10.02 14.59 18.36
N ALA A 244 11.14 13.91 18.09
CA ALA A 244 12.48 14.45 18.33
C ALA A 244 12.72 15.74 17.55
N LEU A 245 12.24 15.83 16.31
CA LEU A 245 12.40 17.05 15.49
C LEU A 245 11.68 18.23 16.13
N GLN A 246 10.50 18.00 16.71
CA GLN A 246 9.73 19.04 17.39
C GLN A 246 10.38 19.50 18.69
N LEU A 247 11.03 18.60 19.42
CA LEU A 247 11.67 18.90 20.71
C LEU A 247 13.06 19.52 20.53
N ASP A 248 13.89 18.91 19.68
CA ASP A 248 15.31 19.25 19.57
C ASP A 248 15.60 20.29 18.47
N ALA A 249 14.73 20.37 17.46
CA ALA A 249 14.93 21.22 16.28
C ALA A 249 13.63 21.93 15.83
N SER A 250 12.87 22.47 16.79
CA SER A 250 11.55 23.09 16.56
C SER A 250 11.53 24.14 15.44
N ARG A 251 12.62 24.90 15.27
CA ARG A 251 12.77 25.87 14.16
C ARG A 251 12.73 25.18 12.79
N LEU A 252 13.40 24.04 12.63
CA LEU A 252 13.35 23.23 11.40
C LEU A 252 11.98 22.57 11.22
N ALA A 253 11.34 22.16 12.30
CA ALA A 253 10.01 21.59 12.22
C ALA A 253 8.95 22.61 11.75
N ALA A 254 9.16 23.89 12.04
CA ALA A 254 8.32 25.00 11.60
C ALA A 254 8.62 25.48 10.16
N THR A 255 9.74 25.10 9.55
CA THR A 255 10.04 25.52 8.17
C THR A 255 9.07 24.87 7.20
N SER A 256 8.80 25.58 6.10
CA SER A 256 8.03 25.02 4.99
C SER A 256 8.93 24.06 4.22
N ASN A 257 8.63 22.77 4.31
CA ASN A 257 9.32 21.74 3.55
C ASN A 257 8.36 20.59 3.21
N GLY A 258 8.81 19.72 2.32
CA GLY A 258 8.12 18.50 1.92
C GLY A 258 7.58 18.56 0.50
N PRO A 259 6.77 17.56 0.12
CA PRO A 259 6.36 17.32 -1.26
C PRO A 259 5.70 18.54 -1.94
N LEU A 260 5.02 19.40 -1.18
CA LEU A 260 4.30 20.55 -1.72
C LEU A 260 4.95 21.90 -1.39
N GLY A 261 6.05 21.92 -0.63
CA GLY A 261 6.83 23.13 -0.30
C GLY A 261 6.11 24.24 0.49
N ASN A 262 4.79 24.16 0.69
CA ASN A 262 3.95 25.25 1.18
C ASN A 262 3.37 25.03 2.59
N THR A 263 3.78 23.96 3.27
CA THR A 263 3.26 23.55 4.58
C THR A 263 4.39 23.29 5.55
N SER A 264 4.15 23.48 6.84
CA SER A 264 5.16 23.17 7.86
C SER A 264 5.57 21.70 7.80
N THR A 265 6.87 21.46 7.99
CA THR A 265 7.47 20.12 8.06
C THR A 265 6.77 19.26 9.09
N ALA A 266 6.51 19.81 10.28
CA ALA A 266 5.79 19.14 11.36
C ALA A 266 4.42 18.61 10.92
N PHE A 267 3.63 19.44 10.23
CA PHE A 267 2.30 19.04 9.75
C PHE A 267 2.40 17.88 8.75
N MET A 268 3.32 17.97 7.79
CA MET A 268 3.53 16.91 6.80
C MET A 268 3.98 15.60 7.45
N LEU A 269 4.89 15.66 8.42
CA LEU A 269 5.32 14.47 9.18
C LEU A 269 4.15 13.83 9.94
N ILE A 270 3.28 14.62 10.57
CA ILE A 270 2.07 14.10 11.26
C ILE A 270 1.17 13.35 10.27
N VAL A 271 0.90 13.94 9.10
CA VAL A 271 0.07 13.32 8.06
C VAL A 271 0.70 12.00 7.59
N GLN A 272 2.00 12.00 7.31
CA GLN A 272 2.74 10.82 6.86
C GLN A 272 2.74 9.70 7.91
N VAL A 273 3.06 10.02 9.17
CA VAL A 273 3.04 9.08 10.29
C VAL A 273 1.63 8.50 10.49
N THR A 274 0.59 9.32 10.38
CA THR A 274 -0.81 8.86 10.48
C THR A 274 -1.14 7.85 9.38
N VAL A 275 -0.74 8.12 8.14
CA VAL A 275 -0.93 7.19 7.01
C VAL A 275 -0.13 5.90 7.23
N MET A 276 1.13 5.99 7.68
CA MET A 276 1.98 4.85 7.98
C MET A 276 1.39 3.96 9.08
N LEU A 277 0.93 4.54 10.18
CA LEU A 277 0.27 3.81 11.28
C LEU A 277 -1.02 3.15 10.81
N GLY A 278 -1.85 3.84 10.04
CA GLY A 278 -3.09 3.28 9.48
C GLY A 278 -2.81 2.09 8.55
N ALA A 279 -1.85 2.23 7.63
CA ALA A 279 -1.46 1.15 6.73
C ALA A 279 -0.79 -0.02 7.47
N GLY A 280 0.04 0.25 8.48
CA GLY A 280 0.67 -0.77 9.34
C GLY A 280 -0.35 -1.55 10.18
N ALA A 281 -1.35 -0.88 10.75
CA ALA A 281 -2.44 -1.51 11.47
C ALA A 281 -3.28 -2.41 10.54
N LEU A 282 -3.64 -1.92 9.34
CA LEU A 282 -4.36 -2.71 8.34
C LEU A 282 -3.53 -3.94 7.91
N ALA A 283 -2.23 -3.77 7.62
CA ALA A 283 -1.32 -4.87 7.30
C ALA A 283 -1.30 -5.91 8.44
N THR A 284 -1.19 -5.46 9.70
CA THR A 284 -1.22 -6.32 10.89
C THR A 284 -2.51 -7.14 10.97
N THR A 285 -3.67 -6.51 10.82
CA THR A 285 -4.94 -7.24 10.83
C THR A 285 -5.05 -8.26 9.68
N THR A 286 -4.57 -7.91 8.49
CA THR A 286 -4.59 -8.82 7.32
C THR A 286 -3.67 -10.02 7.53
N THR A 287 -2.45 -9.81 8.05
CA THR A 287 -1.48 -10.85 8.36
C THR A 287 -1.99 -11.78 9.46
N LEU A 288 -2.54 -11.23 10.55
CA LEU A 288 -3.13 -12.02 11.64
C LEU A 288 -4.30 -12.87 11.16
N ARG A 289 -5.16 -12.34 10.28
CA ARG A 289 -6.26 -13.11 9.66
C ARG A 289 -5.73 -14.28 8.81
N GLY A 290 -4.64 -14.07 8.08
CA GLY A 290 -3.95 -15.13 7.34
C GLY A 290 -3.47 -16.27 8.24
N TRP A 291 -2.72 -15.95 9.30
CA TRP A 291 -2.18 -16.95 10.24
C TRP A 291 -3.24 -17.66 11.08
N ARG A 292 -4.35 -16.98 11.43
CA ARG A 292 -5.50 -17.66 12.05
C ARG A 292 -6.11 -18.73 11.14
N GLY A 293 -6.07 -18.53 9.83
CA GLY A 293 -6.50 -19.54 8.86
C GLY A 293 -5.59 -20.76 8.88
N VAL A 294 -4.27 -20.55 8.86
CA VAL A 294 -3.28 -21.65 8.89
C VAL A 294 -3.42 -22.47 10.17
N ARG A 295 -3.53 -21.82 11.35
CA ARG A 295 -3.65 -22.50 12.65
C ARG A 295 -4.94 -23.31 12.83
N ARG A 296 -6.00 -23.02 12.08
CA ARG A 296 -7.24 -23.80 12.13
C ARG A 296 -7.20 -25.05 11.25
N ALA A 297 -6.24 -25.12 10.33
CA ALA A 297 -6.11 -26.20 9.37
C ALA A 297 -4.99 -27.19 9.71
N ALA A 298 -4.15 -26.85 10.69
CA ALA A 298 -3.14 -27.72 11.29
C ALA A 298 -3.73 -28.37 12.53
#